data_AF-A0A1M6N2Y1-F1
#
_entry.id   AF-A0A1M6N2Y1-F1
#
_cell.length_a   1.000
_cell.length_b   1.000
_cell.length_c   1.000
_cell.angle_alpha   90.00
_cell.angle_beta   90.00
_cell.angle_gamma   90.00
#
_symmetry.space_group_name_H-M   'P 1'
#
loop_
_entity.id
_entity.type
_entity.pdbx_description
1 polymer ?
#
loop_
_entity_poly.entity_id
_entity_poly.type
_entity_poly.pdbx_seq_one_letter_code
_entity_poly.pdbx_strand_id
1 'polypeptide(L)'
;MDKDELTAWALANGWQLMAGAPCLTKPSSPKEAIVRMVFKATVVNLEVKKPAGKWEKVSGEGYARIQPDPDTGIPHGLGFEKIPSFSMLMQENKDRQVFARMTGATKRP
;
A
#
# COMPACT_ATOMS: atom_id res chain seq x y z
N MET A 1 -12.14 1.69 -9.72
CA MET A 1 -11.57 0.53 -9.01
C MET A 1 -12.34 0.34 -7.73
N ASP A 2 -12.77 -0.88 -7.43
CA ASP A 2 -13.41 -1.24 -6.17
C ASP A 2 -12.41 -1.71 -5.09
N LYS A 3 -12.93 -2.17 -3.95
CA LYS A 3 -12.13 -2.65 -2.82
C LYS A 3 -11.24 -3.83 -3.18
N ASP A 4 -11.75 -4.79 -3.95
CA ASP A 4 -11.06 -6.03 -4.24
C ASP A 4 -9.98 -5.79 -5.30
N GLU A 5 -10.31 -4.98 -6.32
CA GLU A 5 -9.34 -4.50 -7.33
C GLU A 5 -8.20 -3.71 -6.68
N LEU A 6 -8.52 -2.79 -5.76
CA LEU A 6 -7.51 -2.02 -5.03
C LEU A 6 -6.66 -2.89 -4.09
N THR A 7 -7.28 -3.89 -3.44
CA THR A 7 -6.54 -4.83 -2.59
C THR A 7 -5.58 -5.67 -3.42
N ALA A 8 -6.04 -6.21 -4.56
CA ALA A 8 -5.20 -6.98 -5.47
C ALA A 8 -4.04 -6.12 -6.03
N TRP A 9 -4.35 -4.90 -6.47
CA TRP A 9 -3.35 -3.94 -6.92
C TRP A 9 -2.31 -3.66 -5.83
N ALA A 10 -2.75 -3.39 -4.61
CA ALA A 10 -1.85 -3.08 -3.50
C ALA A 10 -0.87 -4.23 -3.27
N LEU A 11 -1.37 -5.46 -3.17
CA LEU A 11 -0.57 -6.65 -2.91
C LEU A 11 0.45 -6.94 -4.02
N ALA A 12 0.12 -6.63 -5.27
CA ALA A 12 1.06 -6.72 -6.39
C ALA A 12 2.16 -5.63 -6.37
N ASN A 13 1.92 -4.53 -5.65
CA ASN A 13 2.77 -3.34 -5.59
C ASN A 13 3.47 -3.17 -4.24
N GLY A 14 3.79 -4.27 -3.56
CA GLY A 14 4.60 -4.27 -2.35
C GLY A 14 3.82 -3.95 -1.07
N TRP A 15 2.50 -3.77 -1.13
CA TRP A 15 1.69 -3.69 0.07
C TRP A 15 1.51 -5.08 0.68
N GLN A 16 1.16 -5.11 1.97
CA GLN A 16 0.82 -6.34 2.68
C GLN A 16 -0.41 -6.12 3.55
N LEU A 17 -1.24 -7.15 3.69
CA LEU A 17 -2.42 -7.08 4.57
C LEU A 17 -1.97 -7.11 6.04
N MET A 18 -2.34 -6.06 6.78
CA MET A 18 -2.11 -5.95 8.21
C MET A 18 -3.35 -5.36 8.88
N ALA A 19 -3.81 -5.99 9.96
CA ALA A 19 -5.00 -5.54 10.70
C ALA A 19 -6.23 -5.25 9.81
N GLY A 20 -6.45 -6.07 8.77
CA GLY A 20 -7.59 -5.96 7.86
C GLY A 20 -7.47 -4.90 6.75
N ALA A 21 -6.31 -4.24 6.60
CA ALA A 21 -6.06 -3.23 5.59
C ALA A 21 -4.73 -3.48 4.83
N PRO A 22 -4.64 -3.18 3.53
CA PRO A 22 -3.37 -3.11 2.84
C PRO A 22 -2.51 -2.02 3.48
N CYS A 23 -1.28 -2.36 3.84
CA CYS A 23 -0.33 -1.46 4.48
C CYS A 23 1.03 -1.47 3.76
N LEU A 24 1.69 -0.31 3.75
CA LEU A 24 3.13 -0.21 3.57
C LEU A 24 3.79 -0.09 4.93
N THR A 25 4.93 -0.77 5.06
CA THR A 25 5.67 -0.85 6.32
C THR A 25 6.97 -0.09 6.27
N LYS A 26 7.44 0.31 7.44
CA LYS A 26 8.73 0.98 7.60
C LYS A 26 9.83 0.07 7.04
N PRO A 27 10.72 0.57 6.15
CA PRO A 27 11.77 -0.25 5.54
C PRO A 27 12.67 -0.93 6.59
N SER A 28 12.99 -0.19 7.67
CA SER A 28 13.81 -0.69 8.77
C SER A 28 13.05 -1.57 9.78
N SER A 29 11.71 -1.64 9.69
CA SER A 29 10.86 -2.42 10.60
C SER A 29 9.64 -2.95 9.85
N PRO A 30 9.74 -4.12 9.19
CA PRO A 30 8.70 -4.65 8.30
C PRO A 30 7.43 -5.13 9.03
N LYS A 31 7.43 -5.06 10.37
CA LYS A 31 6.28 -5.33 11.23
C LYS A 31 5.51 -4.05 11.59
N GLU A 32 6.04 -2.89 11.25
CA GLU A 32 5.43 -1.60 11.57
C GLU A 32 4.81 -0.97 10.31
N ALA A 33 3.47 -0.97 10.26
CA ALA A 33 2.74 -0.23 9.24
C ALA A 33 2.89 1.29 9.46
N ILE A 34 3.22 2.01 8.39
CA ILE A 34 3.36 3.47 8.38
C ILE A 34 2.43 4.15 7.37
N VAL A 35 1.91 3.39 6.39
CA VAL A 35 0.85 3.83 5.48
C VAL A 35 -0.18 2.71 5.40
N ARG A 36 -1.47 3.06 5.36
CA ARG A 36 -2.55 2.09 5.18
C ARG A 36 -3.65 2.62 4.26
N MET A 37 -4.27 1.71 3.51
CA MET A 37 -5.51 1.97 2.78
C MET A 37 -6.70 1.52 3.62
N VAL A 38 -7.53 2.47 4.05
CA VAL A 38 -8.74 2.22 4.84
C VAL A 38 -9.95 2.24 3.92
N PHE A 39 -10.47 1.06 3.63
CA PHE A 39 -11.68 0.87 2.84
C PHE A 39 -12.93 1.16 3.67
N LYS A 40 -13.75 2.09 3.21
CA LYS A 40 -15.10 2.37 3.72
C LYS A 40 -16.13 1.92 2.67
N ALA A 41 -17.42 2.15 2.95
CA ALA A 41 -18.52 1.71 2.10
C ALA A 41 -18.42 2.20 0.64
N THR A 42 -18.12 3.48 0.42
CA THR A 42 -18.10 4.10 -0.92
C THR A 42 -16.78 4.77 -1.27
N VAL A 43 -15.86 4.87 -0.31
CA VAL A 43 -14.60 5.58 -0.42
C VAL A 43 -13.46 4.74 0.15
N VAL A 44 -12.26 4.98 -0.34
CA VAL A 44 -11.02 4.52 0.31
C VAL A 44 -10.23 5.73 0.76
N ASN A 45 -9.61 5.63 1.93
CA ASN A 45 -8.72 6.66 2.45
C ASN A 45 -7.30 6.14 2.54
N LEU A 46 -6.35 7.01 2.20
CA LEU A 46 -4.94 6.79 2.46
C LEU A 46 -4.59 7.48 3.78
N GLU A 47 -4.08 6.70 4.72
CA GLU A 47 -3.69 7.20 6.04
C GLU A 47 -2.20 6.93 6.30
N VAL A 48 -1.54 7.91 6.93
CA VAL A 48 -0.14 7.81 7.35
C VAL A 48 -0.07 7.85 8.87
N LYS A 49 0.83 7.03 9.43
CA LYS A 49 1.09 6.99 10.87
C LYS A 49 2.09 8.08 11.24
N LYS A 50 1.70 9.01 12.11
CA LYS A 50 2.61 10.01 12.69
C LYS A 50 3.62 9.34 13.64
N PRO A 51 4.76 10.00 13.95
CA PRO A 51 5.71 9.50 14.95
C PRO A 51 5.09 9.18 16.32
N ALA A 52 4.06 9.94 16.73
CA ALA A 52 3.29 9.70 17.95
C ALA A 52 2.32 8.50 17.86
N GLY A 53 2.31 7.76 16.75
CA GLY A 53 1.49 6.57 16.53
C GLY A 53 0.08 6.82 16.03
N LYS A 54 -0.39 8.08 15.98
CA LYS A 54 -1.71 8.45 15.47
C LYS A 54 -1.77 8.35 13.94
N TRP A 55 -2.84 7.75 13.42
CA TRP A 55 -3.14 7.75 11.99
C TRP A 55 -3.79 9.07 11.56
N GLU A 56 -3.36 9.60 10.43
CA GLU A 56 -3.92 10.79 9.80
C GLU A 56 -4.25 10.50 8.34
N LYS A 57 -5.47 10.88 7.93
CA LYS A 57 -5.88 10.84 6.52
C LYS A 57 -5.10 11.90 5.74
N VAL A 58 -4.35 11.45 4.74
CA VAL A 58 -3.60 12.33 3.83
C VAL A 58 -4.28 12.47 2.48
N SER A 59 -5.07 11.46 2.08
CA SER A 59 -5.84 11.47 0.84
C SER A 59 -7.02 10.50 0.93
N GLY A 60 -7.95 10.59 0.00
CA GLY A 60 -9.01 9.60 -0.15
C GLY A 60 -10.00 10.01 -1.22
N GLU A 61 -10.57 9.02 -1.90
CA GLU A 61 -11.44 9.22 -3.04
C GLU A 61 -12.52 8.13 -3.08
N GLY A 62 -13.65 8.43 -3.72
CA GLY A 62 -14.73 7.48 -3.97
C GLY A 62 -14.33 6.43 -5.01
N TYR A 63 -14.73 5.17 -4.81
CA TYR A 63 -14.39 4.07 -5.74
C TYR A 63 -14.76 4.38 -7.19
N ALA A 64 -15.88 5.06 -7.40
CA ALA A 64 -16.37 5.47 -8.72
C ALA A 64 -15.45 6.45 -9.46
N ARG A 65 -14.56 7.15 -8.73
CA ARG A 65 -13.62 8.14 -9.28
C ARG A 65 -12.19 7.63 -9.37
N ILE A 66 -11.90 6.49 -8.75
CA ILE A 66 -10.56 5.89 -8.81
C ILE A 66 -10.44 5.13 -10.12
N GLN A 67 -9.55 5.62 -10.98
CA GLN A 67 -9.25 5.01 -12.27
C GLN A 67 -7.78 4.59 -12.27
N PRO A 68 -7.45 3.37 -12.74
CA PRO A 68 -6.07 2.99 -12.94
C PRO A 68 -5.48 3.85 -14.07
N ASP A 69 -4.27 4.34 -13.87
CA ASP A 69 -3.49 4.95 -14.93
C ASP A 69 -3.25 3.93 -16.07
N PRO A 70 -3.49 4.29 -17.34
CA PRO A 70 -3.39 3.34 -18.45
C PRO A 70 -1.96 2.84 -18.70
N ASP A 71 -0.94 3.65 -18.36
CA ASP A 71 0.46 3.33 -18.64
C ASP A 71 1.14 2.65 -17.44
N THR A 72 0.83 3.10 -16.23
CA THR A 72 1.51 2.67 -14.99
C THR A 72 0.66 1.75 -14.12
N GLY A 73 -0.65 1.71 -14.34
CA GLY A 73 -1.60 0.98 -13.49
C GLY A 73 -1.77 1.57 -12.08
N ILE A 74 -1.18 2.73 -11.79
CA ILE A 74 -1.30 3.40 -10.48
C ILE A 74 -2.71 4.00 -10.34
N PRO A 75 -3.42 3.79 -9.21
CA PRO A 75 -4.73 4.37 -9.00
C PRO A 75 -4.66 5.89 -8.86
N HIS A 76 -5.35 6.60 -9.75
CA HIS A 76 -5.52 8.04 -9.67
C HIS A 76 -6.47 8.44 -8.53
N GLY A 77 -6.27 9.64 -7.98
CA GLY A 77 -7.13 10.22 -6.95
C GLY A 77 -6.75 9.85 -5.51
N LEU A 78 -5.85 8.88 -5.31
CA LEU A 78 -5.35 8.51 -3.97
C LEU A 78 -4.10 9.29 -3.57
N GLY A 79 -3.59 10.18 -4.42
CA GLY A 79 -2.46 11.06 -4.11
C GLY A 79 -1.10 10.38 -4.22
N PHE A 80 -1.03 9.17 -4.78
CA PHE A 80 0.22 8.48 -5.11
C PHE A 80 1.04 9.28 -6.13
N GLU A 81 0.37 9.97 -7.04
CA GLU A 81 0.94 10.81 -8.08
C GLU A 81 1.56 12.12 -7.53
N LYS A 82 1.12 12.56 -6.35
CA LYS A 82 1.54 13.85 -5.75
C LYS A 82 2.64 13.70 -4.71
N ILE A 83 2.88 12.49 -4.22
CA ILE A 83 3.76 12.23 -3.07
C ILE A 83 4.86 11.23 -3.51
N PRO A 84 6.02 11.74 -3.98
CA PRO A 84 7.11 10.89 -4.50
C PRO A 84 7.61 9.84 -3.51
N SER A 85 7.52 10.11 -2.21
CA SER A 85 7.94 9.19 -1.15
C SER A 85 7.10 7.91 -1.10
N PHE A 86 5.86 7.90 -1.60
CA PHE A 86 5.07 6.66 -1.65
C PHE A 86 5.59 5.69 -2.70
N SER A 87 5.98 6.15 -3.89
CA SER A 87 6.55 5.30 -4.94
C SER A 87 7.83 4.61 -4.48
N MET A 88 8.73 5.36 -3.83
CA MET A 88 9.93 4.78 -3.20
C MET A 88 9.57 3.73 -2.15
N LEU A 89 8.64 4.04 -1.25
CA LEU A 89 8.24 3.13 -0.19
C LEU A 89 7.59 1.84 -0.73
N MET A 90 6.77 1.94 -1.78
CA MET A 90 6.19 0.78 -2.46
C MET A 90 7.29 -0.11 -3.05
N GLN A 91 8.26 0.49 -3.75
CA GLN A 91 9.37 -0.23 -4.34
C GLN A 91 10.21 -0.95 -3.28
N GLU A 92 10.61 -0.26 -2.21
CA GLU A 92 11.38 -0.85 -1.11
C GLU A 92 10.65 -2.03 -0.46
N ASN A 93 9.33 -1.93 -0.27
CA ASN A 93 8.55 -3.04 0.28
C ASN A 93 8.44 -4.20 -0.72
N LYS A 94 8.27 -3.92 -2.02
CA LYS A 94 8.24 -4.93 -3.08
C LYS A 94 9.56 -5.68 -3.20
N ASP A 95 10.67 -4.96 -3.24
CA ASP A 95 12.02 -5.54 -3.30
C ASP A 95 12.25 -6.47 -2.11
N ARG A 96 11.92 -6.01 -0.89
CA ARG A 96 12.02 -6.84 0.31
C ARG A 96 11.19 -8.13 0.20
N GLN A 97 9.96 -8.05 -0.30
CA GLN A 97 9.11 -9.24 -0.49
C GLN A 97 9.73 -10.22 -1.50
N VAL A 98 10.32 -9.72 -2.58
CA VAL A 98 11.03 -10.55 -3.58
C VAL A 98 12.24 -11.24 -2.95
N PHE A 99 13.10 -10.50 -2.25
CA PHE A 99 14.28 -11.08 -1.58
C PHE A 99 13.89 -12.08 -0.48
N ALA A 100 12.84 -11.81 0.30
CA ALA A 100 12.32 -12.75 1.29
C ALA A 100 11.84 -14.07 0.66
N ARG A 101 11.24 -14.03 -0.54
CA ARG A 101 10.84 -15.23 -1.29
C ARG A 101 12.03 -16.02 -1.82
N MET A 102 13.07 -15.34 -2.29
CA MET A 102 14.30 -15.98 -2.76
C MET A 102 15.06 -16.70 -1.63
N THR A 103 15.13 -16.08 -0.45
CA THR A 103 15.84 -16.64 0.73
C THR A 103 14.99 -17.62 1.54
N GLY A 104 13.67 -17.48 1.54
CA GLY A 104 12.74 -18.39 2.23
C GLY A 104 12.58 -19.75 1.55
N ALA A 105 12.91 -19.86 0.25
CA ALA A 105 12.82 -21.11 -0.51
C ALA A 105 13.86 -22.17 -0.09
N THR A 106 14.91 -21.79 0.66
CA THR A 106 16.04 -22.65 1.04
C THR A 106 15.83 -23.44 2.34
N LYS A 107 14.70 -23.26 3.06
CA LYS A 107 14.33 -24.16 4.16
C LYS A 107 13.14 -25.04 3.75
N ARG A 108 13.44 -26.17 3.11
CA ARG A 108 12.58 -27.36 3.15
C ARG A 108 13.41 -28.52 3.72
N PRO A 109 12.96 -29.21 4.79
CA PRO A 109 13.46 -30.54 5.11
C PRO A 109 13.05 -31.54 4.02
#